data_AF-R7ZE00-F1
#
_entry.id   AF-R7ZE00-F1
#
_cell.length_a   1.000
_cell.length_b   1.000
_cell.length_c   1.000
_cell.angle_alpha   90.00
_cell.angle_beta   90.00
_cell.angle_gamma   90.00
#
_symmetry.space_group_name_H-M   'P 1'
#
loop_
_entity.id
_entity.type
_entity.pdbx_description
1 polymer ?
#
loop_
_entity_poly.entity_id
_entity_poly.type
_entity_poly.pdbx_seq_one_letter_code
_entity_poly.pdbx_strand_id
1 'polypeptide(L)'
;MKDYLKTINYDLHGLKKLILEGSNSLNFSSGPVFSIFRDICIALYETNKVLKKDSVILSDLPQIEVIEEIRNKVKTNQGFQNREIFNKLLDGHKSIFGDDIDNLGFYIDNNTLASSTLFPTFVFANTHYLNTLFNEYDSNDHTNLDTTIASLIQVILALINQPIHLDSKPFKNINEKEYVLKDVWDKRFYTEDIIYNVLFTRLLLIQNELTTCTWLENHLDYQSPKFNLDKYILLRLTSIKLFETMRNLLDMRDRAELQEYWIDLNLNSLDYLLDEYENTFGEEMKTLRNMLHYNNMGINFYDYLQQQIQKDNEYPDKLLKVIFKYTYEIRRSISDTINIQSYKSMSDLEKISCIINSST
;
A
#
# COMPACT_ATOMS: atom_id res chain seq x y z
N MET A 1 -18.24 23.15 15.40
CA MET A 1 -18.47 22.06 14.41
C MET A 1 -17.45 20.98 14.73
N LYS A 2 -17.74 19.69 14.59
CA LYS A 2 -16.78 18.64 15.00
C LYS A 2 -15.66 18.56 13.96
N ASP A 3 -14.48 19.10 14.26
CA ASP A 3 -13.37 19.28 13.31
C ASP A 3 -12.91 17.97 12.64
N TYR A 4 -13.05 16.83 13.33
CA TYR A 4 -12.74 15.52 12.77
C TYR A 4 -13.66 15.11 11.60
N LEU A 5 -14.92 15.56 11.56
CA LEU A 5 -15.85 15.26 10.46
C LEU A 5 -15.36 15.87 9.15
N LYS A 6 -14.72 17.04 9.21
CA LYS A 6 -14.12 17.69 8.04
C LYS A 6 -12.95 16.88 7.49
N THR A 7 -12.10 16.35 8.38
CA THR A 7 -11.00 15.46 8.00
C THR A 7 -11.52 14.16 7.37
N ILE A 8 -12.51 13.50 7.99
CA ILE A 8 -13.15 12.31 7.42
C ILE A 8 -13.72 12.63 6.03
N ASN A 9 -14.43 13.76 5.88
CA ASN A 9 -15.01 14.15 4.61
C ASN A 9 -13.95 14.27 3.50
N TYR A 10 -12.82 14.93 3.78
CA TYR A 10 -11.73 15.05 2.82
C TYR A 10 -11.01 13.74 2.53
N ASP A 11 -10.73 12.91 3.55
CA ASP A 11 -10.15 11.58 3.37
C ASP A 11 -11.05 10.73 2.44
N LEU A 12 -12.35 10.64 2.73
CA LEU A 12 -13.29 9.83 1.97
C LEU A 12 -13.55 10.35 0.55
N HIS A 13 -13.62 11.67 0.35
CA HIS A 13 -13.72 12.24 -0.99
C HIS A 13 -12.45 12.01 -1.81
N GLY A 14 -11.27 12.15 -1.21
CA GLY A 14 -10.00 11.85 -1.86
C GLY A 14 -9.91 10.38 -2.26
N LEU A 15 -10.22 9.45 -1.34
CA LEU A 15 -10.21 8.01 -1.61
C LEU A 15 -11.24 7.61 -2.68
N LYS A 16 -12.46 8.16 -2.64
CA LYS A 16 -13.48 7.94 -3.67
C LYS A 16 -13.00 8.36 -5.05
N LYS A 17 -12.33 9.51 -5.14
CA LYS A 17 -11.70 9.97 -6.38
C LYS A 17 -10.68 8.96 -6.89
N LEU A 18 -9.79 8.47 -6.02
CA LEU A 18 -8.75 7.51 -6.40
C LEU A 18 -9.32 6.22 -7.01
N ILE A 19 -10.42 5.69 -6.45
CA ILE A 19 -11.08 4.50 -6.99
C ILE A 19 -11.71 4.80 -8.35
N LEU A 20 -12.54 5.85 -8.43
CA LEU A 20 -13.36 6.13 -9.62
C LEU A 20 -12.53 6.56 -10.84
N GLU A 21 -11.48 7.35 -10.61
CA GLU A 21 -10.63 7.83 -11.70
C GLU A 21 -9.45 6.89 -11.96
N GLY A 22 -8.95 6.21 -10.91
CA GLY A 22 -7.85 5.25 -11.01
C GLY A 22 -8.16 4.05 -11.90
N SER A 23 -9.41 3.59 -11.94
CA SER A 23 -9.81 2.49 -12.83
C SER A 23 -9.57 2.74 -14.32
N ASN A 24 -9.33 4.00 -14.73
CA ASN A 24 -9.00 4.35 -16.11
C ASN A 24 -7.48 4.34 -16.40
N SER A 25 -6.62 4.19 -15.39
CA SER A 25 -5.17 4.03 -15.54
C SER A 25 -4.84 2.58 -15.87
N LEU A 26 -3.92 2.39 -16.83
CA LEU A 26 -3.55 1.07 -17.36
C LEU A 26 -2.97 0.16 -16.28
N ASN A 27 -2.19 0.71 -15.34
CA ASN A 27 -1.49 -0.07 -14.33
C ASN A 27 -2.18 -0.05 -12.95
N PHE A 28 -3.39 0.49 -12.84
CA PHE A 28 -4.08 0.62 -11.56
C PHE A 28 -4.32 -0.75 -10.89
N SER A 29 -4.73 -1.74 -11.67
CA SER A 29 -4.97 -3.12 -11.22
C SER A 29 -3.68 -3.90 -10.91
N SER A 30 -2.52 -3.40 -11.33
CA SER A 30 -1.23 -4.08 -11.19
C SER A 30 -0.55 -3.85 -9.83
N GLY A 31 -1.22 -3.20 -8.87
CA GLY A 31 -0.66 -2.93 -7.54
C GLY A 31 -1.34 -1.79 -6.78
N PRO A 32 -1.47 -0.58 -7.37
CA PRO A 32 -2.02 0.58 -6.68
C PRO A 32 -3.40 0.35 -6.05
N VAL A 33 -4.31 -0.33 -6.77
CA VAL A 33 -5.67 -0.59 -6.29
C VAL A 33 -5.68 -1.30 -4.93
N PHE A 34 -4.83 -2.31 -4.73
CA PHE A 34 -4.80 -3.10 -3.50
C PHE A 34 -4.23 -2.33 -2.31
N SER A 35 -3.24 -1.47 -2.58
CA SER A 35 -2.65 -0.63 -1.55
C SER A 35 -3.62 0.48 -1.12
N ILE A 36 -4.31 1.10 -2.09
CA ILE A 36 -5.36 2.10 -1.83
C ILE A 36 -6.55 1.45 -1.11
N PHE A 37 -6.92 0.23 -1.50
CA PHE A 37 -7.97 -0.54 -0.85
C PHE A 37 -7.72 -0.71 0.64
N ARG A 38 -6.50 -1.14 1.00
CA ARG A 38 -6.10 -1.24 2.41
C ARG A 38 -6.22 0.11 3.12
N ASP A 39 -5.80 1.20 2.47
CA ASP A 39 -5.90 2.54 3.06
C ASP A 39 -7.35 2.99 3.26
N ILE A 40 -8.27 2.58 2.38
CA ILE A 40 -9.71 2.77 2.57
C ILE A 40 -10.21 2.02 3.79
N CYS A 41 -9.81 0.76 3.98
CA CYS A 41 -10.18 -0.01 5.17
C CYS A 41 -9.70 0.68 6.47
N ILE A 42 -8.51 1.29 6.46
CA ILE A 42 -8.04 2.11 7.59
C ILE A 42 -9.02 3.27 7.85
N ALA A 43 -9.32 4.08 6.83
CA ALA A 43 -10.20 5.24 6.96
C ALA A 43 -11.61 4.87 7.40
N LEU A 44 -12.19 3.80 6.84
CA LEU A 44 -13.53 3.32 7.19
C LEU A 44 -13.59 2.81 8.64
N TYR A 45 -12.60 2.05 9.08
CA TYR A 45 -12.55 1.55 10.46
C TYR A 45 -12.42 2.69 11.48
N GLU A 46 -11.50 3.63 11.24
CA GLU A 46 -11.31 4.78 12.13
C GLU A 46 -12.55 5.69 12.13
N THR A 47 -13.22 5.84 10.99
CA THR A 47 -14.50 6.54 10.87
C THR A 47 -15.59 5.84 11.68
N ASN A 48 -15.77 4.53 11.52
CA ASN A 48 -16.73 3.73 12.28
C ASN A 48 -16.55 3.95 13.79
N LYS A 49 -15.30 3.82 14.25
CA LYS A 49 -14.93 3.97 15.67
C LYS A 49 -15.35 5.34 16.23
N VAL A 50 -15.03 6.44 15.55
CA VAL A 50 -15.35 7.77 16.07
C VAL A 50 -16.81 8.14 15.91
N LEU A 51 -17.47 7.75 14.81
CA LEU A 51 -18.90 8.01 14.61
C LEU A 51 -19.75 7.26 15.64
N LYS A 52 -19.39 6.01 15.97
CA LYS A 52 -20.06 5.22 17.01
C LYS A 52 -19.85 5.82 18.39
N LYS A 53 -18.60 6.18 18.74
CA LYS A 53 -18.27 6.86 20.01
C LYS A 53 -19.10 8.13 20.21
N ASP A 54 -19.29 8.89 19.14
CA ASP A 54 -20.04 10.15 19.14
C ASP A 54 -21.55 9.97 18.90
N SER A 55 -22.05 8.73 18.88
CA SER A 55 -23.46 8.37 18.66
C SER A 55 -24.06 8.91 17.36
N VAL A 56 -23.23 9.15 16.33
CA VAL A 56 -23.68 9.50 14.98
C VAL A 56 -24.25 8.27 14.27
N ILE A 57 -23.66 7.10 14.53
CA ILE A 57 -24.19 5.79 14.14
C ILE A 57 -24.47 4.96 15.39
N LEU A 58 -25.47 4.08 15.32
CA LEU A 58 -25.91 3.25 16.45
C LEU A 58 -25.35 1.83 16.39
N SER A 59 -24.96 1.36 15.20
CA SER A 59 -24.37 0.06 14.94
C SER A 59 -23.08 0.23 14.14
N ASP A 60 -22.24 -0.81 14.12
CA ASP A 60 -21.06 -0.83 13.26
C ASP A 60 -21.46 -0.80 11.78
N LEU A 61 -20.56 -0.28 10.95
CA LEU A 61 -20.67 -0.37 9.50
C LEU A 61 -20.70 -1.85 9.05
N PRO A 62 -21.39 -2.17 7.94
CA PRO A 62 -21.34 -3.50 7.35
C PRO A 62 -19.90 -3.98 7.10
N GLN A 63 -19.65 -5.26 7.36
CA GLN A 63 -18.37 -5.95 7.15
C GLN A 63 -17.19 -5.36 7.94
N ILE A 64 -17.45 -4.77 9.11
CA ILE A 64 -16.39 -4.15 9.92
C ILE A 64 -15.28 -5.13 10.30
N GLU A 65 -15.60 -6.42 10.46
CA GLU A 65 -14.64 -7.47 10.80
C GLU A 65 -13.61 -7.66 9.68
N VAL A 66 -14.06 -7.69 8.42
CA VAL A 66 -13.18 -7.83 7.25
C VAL A 66 -12.37 -6.55 7.03
N ILE A 67 -13.01 -5.39 7.21
CA ILE A 67 -12.33 -4.08 7.17
C ILE A 67 -11.22 -4.03 8.23
N GLU A 68 -11.48 -4.51 9.44
CA GLU A 68 -10.50 -4.56 10.53
C GLU A 68 -9.32 -5.48 10.20
N GLU A 69 -9.60 -6.67 9.66
CA GLU A 69 -8.57 -7.63 9.26
C GLU A 69 -7.61 -7.05 8.23
N ILE A 70 -8.15 -6.44 7.16
CA ILE A 70 -7.35 -5.82 6.10
C ILE A 70 -6.58 -4.60 6.64
N ARG A 71 -7.21 -3.75 7.45
CA ARG A 71 -6.56 -2.60 8.10
C ARG A 71 -5.34 -3.03 8.92
N ASN A 72 -5.44 -4.14 9.66
CA ASN A 72 -4.37 -4.58 10.55
C ASN A 72 -3.11 -5.01 9.78
N LYS A 73 -3.22 -5.30 8.47
CA LYS A 73 -2.09 -5.66 7.61
C LYS A 73 -1.03 -4.55 7.46
N VAL A 74 -1.37 -3.31 7.78
CA VAL A 74 -0.39 -2.20 7.83
C VAL A 74 0.74 -2.47 8.83
N LYS A 75 0.45 -3.21 9.91
CA LYS A 75 1.37 -3.43 11.04
C LYS A 75 2.05 -4.79 11.04
N THR A 76 1.53 -5.76 10.29
CA THR A 76 1.94 -7.18 10.38
C THR A 76 3.29 -7.49 9.73
N ASN A 77 3.96 -6.52 9.13
CA ASN A 77 5.30 -6.77 8.57
C ASN A 77 6.42 -6.63 9.61
N GLN A 78 6.11 -6.72 10.91
CA GLN A 78 7.02 -6.40 12.01
C GLN A 78 7.00 -7.46 13.11
N GLY A 79 8.18 -7.78 13.65
CA GLY A 79 8.28 -8.57 14.88
C GLY A 79 8.56 -10.06 14.68
N PHE A 80 8.49 -10.78 15.80
CA PHE A 80 8.81 -12.21 15.89
C PHE A 80 7.84 -13.12 15.11
N GLN A 81 6.67 -12.62 14.72
CA GLN A 81 5.66 -13.36 13.94
C GLN A 81 5.94 -13.32 12.42
N ASN A 82 6.97 -12.60 11.96
CA ASN A 82 7.26 -12.45 10.53
C ASN A 82 7.40 -13.79 9.79
N ARG A 83 7.97 -14.82 10.45
CA ARG A 83 8.05 -16.18 9.91
C ARG A 83 6.68 -16.80 9.67
N GLU A 84 5.78 -16.68 10.64
CA GLU A 84 4.41 -17.21 10.53
C GLU A 84 3.64 -16.49 9.42
N ILE A 85 3.83 -15.18 9.31
CA ILE A 85 3.18 -14.33 8.30
C ILE A 85 3.69 -14.67 6.91
N PHE A 86 5.01 -14.84 6.74
CA PHE A 86 5.60 -15.31 5.50
C PHE A 86 5.04 -16.68 5.09
N ASN A 87 5.04 -17.66 6.01
CA ASN A 87 4.54 -19.00 5.70
C ASN A 87 3.07 -18.95 5.29
N LYS A 88 2.21 -18.27 6.07
CA LYS A 88 0.79 -18.10 5.73
C LYS A 88 0.59 -17.43 4.38
N LEU A 89 1.40 -16.42 4.07
CA LEU A 89 1.35 -15.74 2.78
C LEU A 89 1.71 -16.67 1.63
N LEU A 90 2.82 -17.39 1.76
CA LEU A 90 3.28 -18.31 0.72
C LEU A 90 2.33 -19.49 0.54
N ASP A 91 1.82 -20.07 1.62
CA ASP A 91 0.84 -21.16 1.59
C ASP A 91 -0.47 -20.70 0.94
N GLY A 92 -0.96 -19.52 1.35
CA GLY A 92 -2.14 -18.89 0.73
C GLY A 92 -1.92 -18.63 -0.75
N HIS A 93 -0.74 -18.15 -1.14
CA HIS A 93 -0.38 -17.91 -2.53
C HIS A 93 -0.40 -19.20 -3.36
N LYS A 94 0.26 -20.25 -2.87
CA LYS A 94 0.29 -21.57 -3.50
C LYS A 94 -1.08 -22.22 -3.62
N SER A 95 -1.96 -21.98 -2.64
CA SER A 95 -3.33 -22.49 -2.70
C SER A 95 -4.15 -21.92 -3.86
N ILE A 96 -3.75 -20.74 -4.37
CA ILE A 96 -4.43 -20.01 -5.44
C ILE A 96 -3.77 -20.30 -6.79
N PHE A 97 -2.44 -20.18 -6.85
CA PHE A 97 -1.67 -20.21 -8.09
C PHE A 97 -0.97 -21.55 -8.37
N GLY A 98 -1.12 -22.53 -7.47
CA GLY A 98 -0.38 -23.78 -7.51
C GLY A 98 1.06 -23.64 -7.00
N ASP A 99 1.74 -24.78 -6.91
CA ASP A 99 3.13 -24.89 -6.43
C ASP A 99 4.04 -25.73 -7.35
N ASP A 100 3.50 -26.15 -8.49
CA ASP A 100 4.09 -27.07 -9.46
C ASP A 100 4.78 -26.34 -10.62
N ILE A 101 4.39 -25.10 -10.92
CA ILE A 101 4.96 -24.25 -12.00
C ILE A 101 5.23 -22.81 -11.52
N ASP A 102 5.69 -21.94 -12.42
CA ASP A 102 5.79 -20.50 -12.16
C ASP A 102 4.49 -19.98 -11.56
N ASN A 103 4.55 -19.49 -10.32
CA ASN A 103 3.40 -19.11 -9.51
C ASN A 103 3.52 -17.72 -8.89
N LEU A 104 4.73 -17.12 -8.84
CA LEU A 104 4.92 -15.73 -8.44
C LEU A 104 4.92 -14.82 -9.66
N GLY A 105 3.92 -13.96 -9.77
CA GLY A 105 3.82 -12.95 -10.83
C GLY A 105 4.41 -11.62 -10.39
N PHE A 106 5.15 -10.97 -11.29
CA PHE A 106 5.81 -9.69 -11.06
C PHE A 106 5.45 -8.68 -12.16
N TYR A 107 5.26 -7.44 -11.74
CA TYR A 107 5.04 -6.29 -12.62
C TYR A 107 6.29 -5.43 -12.66
N ILE A 108 6.75 -5.06 -13.86
CA ILE A 108 8.02 -4.37 -14.08
C ILE A 108 7.80 -3.09 -14.89
N ASP A 109 8.24 -1.98 -14.33
CA ASP A 109 8.19 -0.64 -14.91
C ASP A 109 9.59 -0.20 -15.34
N ASN A 110 9.89 -0.23 -16.64
CA ASN A 110 11.19 0.20 -17.19
C ASN A 110 12.40 -0.41 -16.43
N ASN A 111 12.40 -1.73 -16.26
CA ASN A 111 13.36 -2.52 -15.48
C ASN A 111 13.32 -2.35 -13.96
N THR A 112 12.47 -1.47 -13.44
CA THR A 112 12.23 -1.34 -12.00
C THR A 112 11.09 -2.26 -11.58
N LEU A 113 11.29 -3.05 -10.54
CA LEU A 113 10.20 -3.83 -9.96
C LEU A 113 9.09 -2.89 -9.49
N ALA A 114 7.86 -3.09 -9.97
CA ALA A 114 6.72 -2.28 -9.57
C ALA A 114 5.93 -2.97 -8.45
N SER A 115 5.59 -4.25 -8.64
CA SER A 115 4.69 -4.99 -7.76
C SER A 115 4.87 -6.50 -7.94
N SER A 116 4.23 -7.29 -7.08
CA SER A 116 4.11 -8.75 -7.21
C SER A 116 2.72 -9.23 -6.78
N THR A 117 2.31 -10.41 -7.26
CA THR A 117 1.05 -11.07 -6.87
C THR A 117 1.01 -11.45 -5.38
N LEU A 118 2.14 -11.44 -4.68
CA LEU A 118 2.22 -11.59 -3.23
C LEU A 118 1.59 -10.42 -2.46
N PHE A 119 1.63 -9.20 -3.00
CA PHE A 119 1.04 -8.05 -2.32
C PHE A 119 -0.50 -8.16 -2.18
N PRO A 120 -1.28 -8.40 -3.24
CA PRO A 120 -2.71 -8.64 -3.08
C PRO A 120 -2.99 -9.89 -2.22
N THR A 121 -2.22 -10.97 -2.37
CA THR A 121 -2.35 -12.15 -1.50
C THR A 121 -2.20 -11.76 -0.02
N PHE A 122 -1.24 -10.88 0.32
CA PHE A 122 -1.01 -10.39 1.67
C PHE A 122 -2.16 -9.52 2.19
N VAL A 123 -2.65 -8.57 1.38
CA VAL A 123 -3.74 -7.67 1.75
C VAL A 123 -5.00 -8.46 2.10
N PHE A 124 -5.33 -9.48 1.30
CA PHE A 124 -6.56 -10.27 1.45
C PHE A 124 -6.38 -11.58 2.21
N ALA A 125 -5.17 -11.90 2.68
CA ALA A 125 -4.92 -13.10 3.45
C ALA A 125 -5.87 -13.22 4.64
N ASN A 126 -6.54 -14.38 4.74
CA ASN A 126 -7.58 -14.76 5.70
C ASN A 126 -8.96 -14.11 5.51
N THR A 127 -9.15 -13.30 4.47
CA THR A 127 -10.47 -12.78 4.10
C THR A 127 -11.14 -13.69 3.07
N HIS A 128 -12.48 -13.69 3.02
CA HIS A 128 -13.20 -14.42 1.97
C HIS A 128 -12.90 -13.88 0.56
N TYR A 129 -12.41 -12.65 0.46
CA TYR A 129 -12.02 -12.03 -0.82
C TYR A 129 -10.78 -12.64 -1.45
N LEU A 130 -9.92 -13.35 -0.71
CA LEU A 130 -8.68 -13.89 -1.26
C LEU A 130 -8.96 -14.83 -2.45
N ASN A 131 -9.86 -15.79 -2.29
CA ASN A 131 -10.19 -16.73 -3.36
C ASN A 131 -11.02 -16.06 -4.46
N THR A 132 -11.89 -15.12 -4.08
CA THR A 132 -12.72 -14.36 -5.01
C THR A 132 -11.88 -13.50 -5.96
N LEU A 133 -10.74 -12.97 -5.49
CA LEU A 133 -9.91 -12.05 -6.27
C LEU A 133 -9.03 -12.71 -7.33
N PHE A 134 -8.89 -14.03 -7.30
CA PHE A 134 -8.00 -14.76 -8.20
C PHE A 134 -8.68 -15.91 -8.94
N ASN A 135 -9.91 -16.26 -8.56
CA ASN A 135 -10.73 -17.19 -9.32
C ASN A 135 -11.54 -16.42 -10.38
N GLU A 136 -11.07 -16.47 -11.64
CA GLU A 136 -11.77 -15.91 -12.81
C GLU A 136 -13.18 -16.49 -13.04
N TYR A 137 -13.53 -17.60 -12.37
CA TYR A 137 -14.85 -18.23 -12.49
C TYR A 137 -15.99 -17.39 -11.89
N ASP A 138 -15.71 -16.33 -11.12
CA ASP A 138 -16.74 -15.44 -10.55
C ASP A 138 -16.40 -13.94 -10.76
N SER A 139 -16.36 -13.51 -12.02
CA SER A 139 -16.16 -12.10 -12.42
C SER A 139 -17.17 -11.10 -11.83
N ASN A 140 -18.30 -11.59 -11.29
CA ASN A 140 -19.31 -10.80 -10.58
C ASN A 140 -18.86 -10.31 -9.20
N ASP A 141 -17.77 -10.87 -8.66
CA ASP A 141 -17.55 -10.88 -7.23
C ASP A 141 -16.40 -9.92 -6.83
N HIS A 142 -15.46 -9.67 -7.74
CA HIS A 142 -14.61 -8.46 -7.75
C HIS A 142 -15.42 -7.16 -7.84
N THR A 143 -16.40 -7.15 -8.75
CA THR A 143 -17.30 -6.01 -8.95
C THR A 143 -18.16 -5.75 -7.71
N ASN A 144 -18.52 -6.80 -6.95
CA ASN A 144 -19.22 -6.66 -5.68
C ASN A 144 -18.39 -5.96 -4.59
N LEU A 145 -17.07 -6.20 -4.51
CA LEU A 145 -16.22 -5.64 -3.47
C LEU A 145 -15.97 -4.14 -3.67
N ASP A 146 -15.59 -3.72 -4.87
CA ASP A 146 -15.43 -2.31 -5.22
C ASP A 146 -16.76 -1.54 -5.08
N THR A 147 -17.86 -2.17 -5.49
CA THR A 147 -19.21 -1.61 -5.33
C THR A 147 -19.59 -1.49 -3.86
N THR A 148 -19.24 -2.47 -3.02
CA THR A 148 -19.54 -2.45 -1.59
C THR A 148 -18.79 -1.33 -0.89
N ILE A 149 -17.49 -1.19 -1.13
CA ILE A 149 -16.69 -0.13 -0.50
C ILE A 149 -17.08 1.25 -1.01
N ALA A 150 -17.27 1.40 -2.33
CA ALA A 150 -17.77 2.65 -2.88
C ALA A 150 -19.13 3.03 -2.27
N SER A 151 -20.02 2.05 -2.08
CA SER A 151 -21.31 2.26 -1.41
C SER A 151 -21.15 2.68 0.05
N LEU A 152 -20.26 2.04 0.81
CA LEU A 152 -19.97 2.40 2.20
C LEU A 152 -19.43 3.84 2.32
N ILE A 153 -18.47 4.21 1.46
CA ILE A 153 -17.95 5.58 1.42
C ILE A 153 -19.09 6.58 1.16
N GLN A 154 -19.96 6.28 0.20
CA GLN A 154 -21.09 7.15 -0.16
C GLN A 154 -22.11 7.29 0.96
N VAL A 155 -22.44 6.19 1.65
CA VAL A 155 -23.32 6.21 2.83
C VAL A 155 -22.74 7.11 3.91
N ILE A 156 -21.45 6.99 4.21
CA ILE A 156 -20.82 7.83 5.23
C ILE A 156 -20.77 9.29 4.81
N LEU A 157 -20.42 9.59 3.56
CA LEU A 157 -20.42 10.97 3.05
C LEU A 157 -21.81 11.60 3.16
N ALA A 158 -22.86 10.85 2.85
CA ALA A 158 -24.25 11.29 3.02
C ALA A 158 -24.63 11.51 4.49
N LEU A 159 -24.16 10.67 5.42
CA LEU A 159 -24.37 10.83 6.86
C LEU A 159 -23.65 12.05 7.43
N ILE A 160 -22.41 12.30 6.98
CA ILE A 160 -21.59 13.43 7.42
C ILE A 160 -22.13 14.75 6.87
N ASN A 161 -22.56 14.75 5.60
CA ASN A 161 -23.16 15.88 4.89
C ASN A 161 -22.38 17.20 5.07
N GLN A 162 -21.05 17.14 4.91
CA GLN A 162 -20.18 18.30 5.00
C GLN A 162 -19.81 18.82 3.61
N PRO A 163 -19.75 20.14 3.41
CA PRO A 163 -19.28 20.71 2.15
C PRO A 163 -17.79 20.39 1.93
N ILE A 164 -17.40 20.24 0.66
CA ILE A 164 -16.00 20.15 0.25
C ILE A 164 -15.52 21.52 -0.23
N HIS A 165 -14.45 22.04 0.38
CA HIS A 165 -13.88 23.35 0.06
C HIS A 165 -12.50 23.27 -0.59
N LEU A 166 -11.99 22.05 -0.80
CA LEU A 166 -10.77 21.82 -1.54
C LEU A 166 -11.14 21.47 -2.97
N ASP A 167 -10.71 22.31 -3.91
CA ASP A 167 -10.87 22.02 -5.33
C ASP A 167 -10.12 20.73 -5.71
N SER A 168 -10.58 20.07 -6.76
CA SER A 168 -9.88 18.92 -7.36
C SER A 168 -10.03 19.00 -8.87
N LYS A 169 -9.02 18.54 -9.59
CA LYS A 169 -9.09 18.38 -11.05
C LYS A 169 -9.13 16.90 -11.39
N PRO A 170 -9.63 16.51 -12.59
CA PRO A 170 -9.46 15.16 -13.07
C PRO A 170 -8.00 14.72 -13.03
N PHE A 171 -7.75 13.41 -12.91
CA PHE A 171 -6.41 12.84 -13.04
C PHE A 171 -5.69 13.37 -14.27
N LYS A 172 -4.38 13.58 -14.11
CA LYS A 172 -3.50 13.97 -15.20
C LYS A 172 -3.59 12.93 -16.31
N ASN A 173 -3.76 13.40 -17.54
CA ASN A 173 -3.65 12.55 -18.71
C ASN A 173 -2.17 12.24 -18.95
N ILE A 174 -1.74 11.06 -18.53
CA ILE A 174 -0.38 10.59 -18.73
C ILE A 174 -0.37 9.53 -19.85
N ASN A 175 0.66 9.57 -20.69
CA ASN A 175 0.94 8.49 -21.64
C ASN A 175 1.59 7.33 -20.87
N GLU A 176 0.76 6.59 -20.14
CA GLU A 176 1.20 5.43 -19.38
C GLU A 176 1.53 4.25 -20.32
N LYS A 177 2.56 3.49 -19.98
CA LYS A 177 2.86 2.21 -20.62
C LYS A 177 2.47 1.10 -19.66
N GLU A 178 1.90 0.03 -20.18
CA GLU A 178 1.64 -1.18 -19.40
C GLU A 178 2.94 -1.74 -18.83
N TYR A 179 2.86 -2.24 -17.59
CA TYR A 179 3.96 -2.96 -16.97
C TYR A 179 4.28 -4.24 -17.73
N VAL A 180 5.57 -4.55 -17.79
CA VAL A 180 6.03 -5.85 -18.28
C VAL A 180 5.74 -6.90 -17.22
N LEU A 181 5.11 -8.00 -17.62
CA LEU A 181 4.77 -9.12 -16.75
C LEU A 181 5.90 -10.14 -16.76
N LYS A 182 6.18 -10.74 -15.60
CA LYS A 182 7.14 -11.84 -15.46
C LYS A 182 6.70 -12.80 -14.38
N ASP A 183 6.70 -14.08 -14.69
CA ASP A 183 6.40 -15.14 -13.72
C ASP A 183 7.67 -15.88 -13.31
N VAL A 184 7.77 -16.27 -12.05
CA VAL A 184 8.88 -17.04 -11.50
C VAL A 184 8.33 -18.11 -10.56
N TRP A 185 8.88 -19.30 -10.61
CA TRP A 185 8.58 -20.34 -9.63
C TRP A 185 9.10 -19.96 -8.23
N ASP A 186 8.24 -20.06 -7.22
CA ASP A 186 8.60 -19.77 -5.83
C ASP A 186 9.85 -20.54 -5.37
N LYS A 187 10.02 -21.79 -5.83
CA LYS A 187 11.20 -22.60 -5.49
C LYS A 187 12.51 -22.12 -6.13
N ARG A 188 12.44 -21.22 -7.12
CA ARG A 188 13.60 -20.53 -7.71
C ARG A 188 13.81 -19.16 -7.08
N PHE A 189 12.75 -18.54 -6.58
CA PHE A 189 12.78 -17.21 -6.00
C PHE A 189 13.19 -17.23 -4.52
N TYR A 190 12.61 -18.15 -3.75
CA TYR A 190 12.90 -18.34 -2.34
C TYR A 190 13.91 -19.46 -2.12
N THR A 191 14.63 -19.39 -1.00
CA THR A 191 15.61 -20.40 -0.58
C THR A 191 15.06 -21.27 0.55
N GLU A 192 15.84 -22.21 1.06
CA GLU A 192 15.49 -22.94 2.29
C GLU A 192 15.64 -22.05 3.55
N ASP A 193 16.33 -20.91 3.43
CA ASP A 193 16.54 -19.99 4.54
C ASP A 193 15.31 -19.09 4.76
N ILE A 194 14.60 -19.39 5.85
CA ILE A 194 13.38 -18.67 6.22
C ILE A 194 13.63 -17.21 6.60
N ILE A 195 14.80 -16.89 7.16
CA ILE A 195 15.15 -15.54 7.58
C ILE A 195 15.35 -14.67 6.34
N TYR A 196 16.09 -15.20 5.36
CA TYR A 196 16.25 -14.58 4.04
C TYR A 196 14.90 -14.35 3.35
N ASN A 197 14.06 -15.38 3.30
CA ASN A 197 12.76 -15.30 2.61
C ASN A 197 11.81 -14.28 3.25
N VAL A 198 11.83 -14.16 4.58
CA VAL A 198 11.08 -13.13 5.32
C VAL A 198 11.54 -11.74 4.90
N LEU A 199 12.84 -11.49 4.83
CA LEU A 199 13.40 -10.21 4.40
C LEU A 199 12.97 -9.88 2.96
N PHE A 200 13.14 -10.82 2.02
CA PHE A 200 12.74 -10.64 0.62
C PHE A 200 11.26 -10.28 0.47
N THR A 201 10.40 -11.00 1.19
CA THR A 201 8.97 -10.77 1.16
C THR A 201 8.61 -9.38 1.67
N ARG A 202 9.24 -8.92 2.75
CA ARG A 202 9.03 -7.56 3.28
C ARG A 202 9.45 -6.50 2.27
N LEU A 203 10.58 -6.70 1.57
CA LEU A 203 11.03 -5.80 0.51
C LEU A 203 10.02 -5.73 -0.65
N LEU A 204 9.45 -6.87 -1.07
CA LEU A 204 8.39 -6.90 -2.09
C LEU A 204 7.15 -6.11 -1.67
N LEU A 205 6.74 -6.24 -0.40
CA LEU A 205 5.59 -5.51 0.12
C LEU A 205 5.85 -4.00 0.18
N ILE A 206 7.05 -3.60 0.62
CA ILE A 206 7.51 -2.20 0.61
C ILE A 206 7.52 -1.67 -0.83
N GLN A 207 8.02 -2.44 -1.79
CA GLN A 207 8.11 -2.01 -3.19
C GLN A 207 6.75 -1.63 -3.76
N ASN A 208 5.70 -2.41 -3.47
CA ASN A 208 4.34 -2.09 -3.93
C ASN A 208 3.79 -0.80 -3.30
N GLU A 209 4.08 -0.54 -2.02
CA GLU A 209 3.70 0.71 -1.35
C GLU A 209 4.36 1.92 -2.02
N LEU A 210 5.66 1.84 -2.30
CA LEU A 210 6.41 2.93 -2.92
C LEU A 210 5.99 3.14 -4.38
N THR A 211 5.71 2.06 -5.12
CA THR A 211 5.13 2.15 -6.46
C THR A 211 3.77 2.83 -6.42
N THR A 212 2.94 2.55 -5.41
CA THR A 212 1.66 3.25 -5.21
C THR A 212 1.87 4.75 -4.96
N CYS A 213 2.88 5.14 -4.16
CA CYS A 213 3.23 6.55 -3.98
C CYS A 213 3.60 7.23 -5.31
N THR A 214 4.47 6.61 -6.11
CA THR A 214 4.85 7.14 -7.44
C THR A 214 3.65 7.22 -8.38
N TRP A 215 2.76 6.21 -8.38
CA TRP A 215 1.54 6.24 -9.16
C TRP A 215 0.64 7.42 -8.75
N LEU A 216 0.44 7.66 -7.46
CA LEU A 216 -0.33 8.80 -6.95
C LEU A 216 0.28 10.14 -7.39
N GLU A 217 1.61 10.29 -7.31
CA GLU A 217 2.31 11.50 -7.74
C GLU A 217 2.06 11.83 -9.22
N ASN A 218 2.13 10.80 -10.06
CA ASN A 218 2.01 10.93 -11.51
C ASN A 218 0.59 11.28 -11.95
N HIS A 219 -0.44 10.88 -11.19
CA HIS A 219 -1.84 11.04 -11.56
C HIS A 219 -2.53 12.24 -10.90
N LEU A 220 -2.17 12.59 -9.67
CA LEU A 220 -2.82 13.68 -8.93
C LEU A 220 -2.29 15.06 -9.34
N ASP A 221 -3.17 16.06 -9.45
CA ASP A 221 -2.79 17.46 -9.72
C ASP A 221 -2.33 18.18 -8.44
N TYR A 222 -1.27 17.66 -7.84
CA TYR A 222 -0.71 18.21 -6.60
C TYR A 222 0.16 19.46 -6.84
N GLN A 223 0.61 19.74 -8.07
CA GLN A 223 1.48 20.90 -8.34
C GLN A 223 0.72 22.24 -8.41
N SER A 224 -0.59 22.23 -8.12
CA SER A 224 -1.38 23.44 -7.96
C SER A 224 -0.72 24.41 -6.95
N PRO A 225 -0.64 25.71 -7.26
CA PRO A 225 -0.13 26.72 -6.32
C PRO A 225 -1.02 26.89 -5.09
N LYS A 226 -2.30 26.53 -5.18
CA LYS A 226 -3.22 26.48 -4.05
C LYS A 226 -3.26 25.06 -3.47
N PHE A 227 -3.36 24.97 -2.15
CA PHE A 227 -3.67 23.72 -1.47
C PHE A 227 -5.06 23.21 -1.92
N ASN A 228 -5.09 22.00 -2.47
CA ASN A 228 -6.26 21.39 -3.10
C ASN A 228 -6.44 19.96 -2.58
N LEU A 229 -7.51 19.27 -3.00
CA LEU A 229 -7.82 17.92 -2.52
C LEU A 229 -6.75 16.92 -2.95
N ASP A 230 -6.22 17.08 -4.17
CA ASP A 230 -5.20 16.21 -4.74
C ASP A 230 -3.89 16.26 -3.94
N LYS A 231 -3.42 17.47 -3.57
CA LYS A 231 -2.28 17.67 -2.69
C LYS A 231 -2.55 17.15 -1.28
N TYR A 232 -3.77 17.34 -0.77
CA TYR A 232 -4.19 16.81 0.54
C TYR A 232 -4.13 15.28 0.59
N ILE A 233 -4.78 14.58 -0.36
CA ILE A 233 -4.83 13.13 -0.34
C ILE A 233 -3.47 12.51 -0.66
N LEU A 234 -2.67 13.15 -1.51
CA LEU A 234 -1.30 12.73 -1.77
C LEU A 234 -0.46 12.77 -0.49
N LEU A 235 -0.45 13.90 0.24
CA LEU A 235 0.24 14.01 1.52
C LEU A 235 -0.27 13.00 2.55
N ARG A 236 -1.60 12.82 2.61
CA ARG A 236 -2.25 11.92 3.56
C ARG A 236 -1.76 10.49 3.40
N LEU A 237 -1.83 9.96 2.18
CA LEU A 237 -1.48 8.56 1.94
C LEU A 237 0.03 8.36 1.94
N THR A 238 0.79 9.25 1.28
CA THR A 238 2.25 9.06 1.16
C THR A 238 2.99 9.23 2.48
N SER A 239 2.52 10.08 3.40
CA SER A 239 3.13 10.20 4.74
C SER A 239 2.94 8.92 5.58
N ILE A 240 1.76 8.30 5.53
CA ILE A 240 1.49 7.01 6.18
C ILE A 240 2.40 5.94 5.58
N LYS A 241 2.43 5.83 4.25
CA LYS A 241 3.23 4.82 3.54
C LYS A 241 4.72 4.99 3.81
N LEU A 242 5.25 6.21 3.77
CA LEU A 242 6.66 6.46 4.05
C LEU A 242 7.02 6.11 5.49
N PHE A 243 6.20 6.52 6.47
CA PHE A 243 6.43 6.15 7.88
C PHE A 243 6.49 4.63 8.05
N GLU A 244 5.52 3.91 7.47
CA GLU A 244 5.47 2.46 7.58
C GLU A 244 6.62 1.77 6.84
N THR A 245 7.02 2.26 5.66
CA THR A 245 8.21 1.80 4.94
C THR A 245 9.47 1.98 5.78
N MET A 246 9.73 3.18 6.29
CA MET A 246 10.92 3.47 7.07
C MET A 246 10.98 2.63 8.33
N ARG A 247 9.85 2.53 9.05
CA ARG A 247 9.72 1.67 10.22
C ARG A 247 10.07 0.20 9.93
N ASN A 248 9.70 -0.31 8.75
CA ASN A 248 10.04 -1.67 8.34
C ASN A 248 11.52 -1.82 7.95
N LEU A 249 12.08 -0.87 7.20
CA LEU A 249 13.50 -0.90 6.82
C LEU A 249 14.41 -0.80 8.05
N LEU A 250 14.09 0.08 8.99
CA LEU A 250 14.81 0.21 10.26
C LEU A 250 14.72 -1.07 11.09
N ASP A 251 13.53 -1.67 11.24
CA ASP A 251 13.39 -2.96 11.92
C ASP A 251 14.16 -4.09 11.22
N MET A 252 14.31 -4.05 9.88
CA MET A 252 15.15 -5.02 9.17
C MET A 252 16.63 -4.79 9.40
N ARG A 253 17.09 -3.53 9.33
CA ARG A 253 18.47 -3.12 9.56
C ARG A 253 18.93 -3.44 10.99
N ASP A 254 18.09 -3.20 11.99
CA ASP A 254 18.51 -3.25 13.39
C ASP A 254 18.43 -4.67 14.00
N ARG A 255 17.89 -5.64 13.26
CA ARG A 255 17.78 -7.05 13.70
C ARG A 255 19.07 -7.80 13.44
N ALA A 256 19.68 -8.29 14.50
CA ALA A 256 20.91 -9.08 14.43
C ALA A 256 20.78 -10.29 13.49
N GLU A 257 19.61 -10.96 13.48
CA GLU A 257 19.37 -12.10 12.62
C GLU A 257 19.28 -11.76 11.11
N LEU A 258 19.04 -10.49 10.76
CA LEU A 258 18.94 -10.03 9.37
C LEU A 258 20.19 -9.33 8.86
N GLN A 259 21.15 -9.04 9.73
CA GLN A 259 22.29 -8.17 9.42
C GLN A 259 23.19 -8.73 8.30
N GLU A 260 23.43 -10.04 8.29
CA GLU A 260 24.23 -10.68 7.25
C GLU A 260 23.56 -10.51 5.87
N TYR A 261 22.28 -10.86 5.77
CA TYR A 261 21.51 -10.66 4.54
C TYR A 261 21.37 -9.20 4.14
N TRP A 262 21.25 -8.27 5.09
CA TRP A 262 21.20 -6.84 4.82
C TRP A 262 22.46 -6.38 4.06
N ILE A 263 23.63 -6.86 4.48
CA ILE A 263 24.92 -6.53 3.86
C ILE A 263 25.07 -7.28 2.52
N ASP A 264 24.77 -8.57 2.49
CA ASP A 264 24.93 -9.41 1.28
C ASP A 264 24.06 -8.91 0.12
N LEU A 265 22.89 -8.37 0.44
CA LEU A 265 21.95 -7.78 -0.51
C LEU A 265 22.25 -6.32 -0.83
N ASN A 266 23.36 -5.78 -0.31
CA ASN A 266 23.80 -4.39 -0.48
C ASN A 266 22.75 -3.35 -0.03
N LEU A 267 21.89 -3.73 0.93
CA LEU A 267 20.87 -2.82 1.50
C LEU A 267 21.50 -1.81 2.46
N ASN A 268 22.73 -2.05 2.93
CA ASN A 268 23.54 -1.07 3.66
C ASN A 268 23.79 0.22 2.85
N SER A 269 23.57 0.22 1.53
CA SER A 269 23.53 1.44 0.72
C SER A 269 22.43 2.42 1.15
N LEU A 270 21.40 1.95 1.87
CA LEU A 270 20.33 2.77 2.43
C LEU A 270 20.64 3.33 3.82
N ASP A 271 21.70 2.88 4.50
CA ASP A 271 21.94 3.21 5.92
C ASP A 271 21.99 4.72 6.17
N TYR A 272 22.71 5.47 5.32
CA TYR A 272 22.77 6.93 5.42
C TYR A 272 21.38 7.57 5.27
N LEU A 273 20.56 7.06 4.34
CA LEU A 273 19.22 7.57 4.09
C LEU A 273 18.29 7.30 5.27
N LEU A 274 18.41 6.12 5.88
CA LEU A 274 17.66 5.74 7.09
C LEU A 274 18.06 6.60 8.28
N ASP A 275 19.36 6.82 8.49
CA ASP A 275 19.86 7.70 9.55
C ASP A 275 19.45 9.16 9.33
N GLU A 276 19.51 9.67 8.10
CA GLU A 276 19.01 11.01 7.75
C GLU A 276 17.53 11.12 8.13
N TYR A 277 16.71 10.13 7.76
CA TYR A 277 15.29 10.10 8.05
C TYR A 277 15.00 10.15 9.54
N GLU A 278 15.62 9.26 10.34
CA GLU A 278 15.41 9.20 11.79
C GLU A 278 15.75 10.53 12.47
N ASN A 279 16.85 11.16 12.06
CA ASN A 279 17.34 12.38 12.68
C ASN A 279 16.61 13.65 12.24
N THR A 280 15.85 13.63 11.13
CA THR A 280 15.28 14.85 10.55
C THR A 280 13.76 14.82 10.37
N PHE A 281 13.20 13.72 9.83
CA PHE A 281 11.80 13.66 9.42
C PHE A 281 10.98 12.58 10.14
N GLY A 282 11.61 11.67 10.89
CA GLY A 282 10.96 10.56 11.56
C GLY A 282 9.79 10.98 12.47
N GLU A 283 10.00 11.98 13.33
CA GLU A 283 8.94 12.45 14.24
C GLU A 283 7.81 13.21 13.52
N GLU A 284 8.12 13.93 12.42
CA GLU A 284 7.10 14.59 11.60
C GLU A 284 6.20 13.55 10.92
N MET A 285 6.81 12.54 10.28
CA MET A 285 6.07 11.45 9.63
C MET A 285 5.25 10.63 10.64
N LYS A 286 5.80 10.38 11.82
CA LYS A 286 5.08 9.73 12.93
C LYS A 286 3.87 10.53 13.38
N THR A 287 4.01 11.85 13.48
CA THR A 287 2.92 12.77 13.84
C THR A 287 1.79 12.68 12.80
N LEU A 288 2.12 12.83 11.52
CA LEU A 288 1.17 12.73 10.41
C LEU A 288 0.50 11.37 10.35
N ARG A 289 1.26 10.29 10.51
CA ARG A 289 0.76 8.92 10.54
C ARG A 289 -0.18 8.70 11.72
N ASN A 290 0.12 9.19 12.91
CA ASN A 290 -0.76 9.02 14.08
C ASN A 290 -2.10 9.72 13.93
N MET A 291 -2.19 10.75 13.08
CA MET A 291 -3.46 11.38 12.69
C MET A 291 -4.32 10.50 11.77
N LEU A 292 -3.91 9.26 11.45
CA LEU A 292 -4.83 8.25 10.90
C LEU A 292 -5.98 7.97 11.88
N HIS A 293 -5.72 8.10 13.18
CA HIS A 293 -6.73 7.99 14.22
C HIS A 293 -7.46 9.33 14.37
N TYR A 294 -8.71 9.39 13.93
CA TYR A 294 -9.53 10.59 14.08
C TYR A 294 -9.73 10.92 15.58
N ASN A 295 -9.54 12.18 15.94
CA ASN A 295 -9.64 12.64 17.32
C ASN A 295 -10.79 13.64 17.46
N ASN A 296 -11.79 13.26 18.28
CA ASN A 296 -12.96 14.10 18.54
C ASN A 296 -12.70 15.27 19.51
N MET A 297 -11.53 15.30 20.17
CA MET A 297 -11.13 16.32 21.15
C MET A 297 -9.75 16.92 20.85
N GLY A 298 -9.18 16.66 19.66
CA GLY A 298 -7.83 17.09 19.32
C GLY A 298 -7.67 17.48 17.86
N ILE A 299 -6.42 17.72 17.48
CA ILE A 299 -6.04 18.13 16.14
C ILE A 299 -6.13 16.92 15.21
N ASN A 300 -6.85 17.07 14.09
CA ASN A 300 -6.89 16.07 13.02
C ASN A 300 -5.95 16.49 11.88
N PHE A 301 -5.74 15.57 10.93
CA PHE A 301 -4.78 15.77 9.84
C PHE A 301 -5.01 17.06 9.05
N TYR A 302 -6.26 17.38 8.70
CA TYR A 302 -6.56 18.62 7.97
C TYR A 302 -6.23 19.86 8.81
N ASP A 303 -6.58 19.87 10.09
CA ASP A 303 -6.34 21.00 10.99
C ASP A 303 -4.84 21.24 11.17
N TYR A 304 -4.08 20.16 11.32
CA TYR A 304 -2.62 20.21 11.40
C TYR A 304 -2.01 20.82 10.14
N LEU A 305 -2.43 20.37 8.95
CA LEU A 305 -1.95 20.94 7.70
C LEU A 305 -2.27 22.42 7.57
N GLN A 306 -3.47 22.87 7.96
CA GLN A 306 -3.81 24.29 7.95
C GLN A 306 -2.92 25.09 8.90
N GLN A 307 -2.63 24.58 10.09
CA GLN A 307 -1.70 25.24 11.03
C GLN A 307 -0.28 25.31 10.48
N GLN A 308 0.19 24.28 9.79
CA GLN A 308 1.52 24.30 9.16
C GLN A 308 1.58 25.25 7.97
N ILE A 309 0.56 25.26 7.11
CA ILE A 309 0.45 26.20 5.97
C ILE A 309 0.46 27.64 6.46
N GLN A 310 -0.24 27.96 7.56
CA GLN A 310 -0.24 29.30 8.14
C GLN A 310 1.16 29.76 8.61
N LYS A 311 2.02 28.81 9.01
CA LYS A 311 3.40 29.10 9.44
C LYS A 311 4.37 29.15 8.26
N ASP A 312 4.22 28.22 7.32
CA ASP A 312 5.00 28.10 6.09
C ASP A 312 4.07 27.67 4.96
N ASN A 313 3.71 28.60 4.08
CA ASN A 313 2.81 28.33 2.95
C ASN A 313 3.34 27.25 2.00
N GLU A 314 4.66 27.03 1.98
CA GLU A 314 5.32 26.02 1.14
C GLU A 314 5.46 24.66 1.84
N TYR A 315 5.04 24.53 3.10
CA TYR A 315 5.17 23.30 3.88
C TYR A 315 4.66 22.05 3.12
N PRO A 316 3.46 22.05 2.50
CA PRO A 316 2.99 20.90 1.74
C PRO A 316 3.95 20.45 0.62
N ASP A 317 4.49 21.42 -0.12
CA ASP A 317 5.35 21.16 -1.29
C ASP A 317 6.76 20.72 -0.87
N LYS A 318 7.30 21.35 0.18
CA LYS A 318 8.56 20.92 0.81
C LYS A 318 8.46 19.49 1.32
N LEU A 319 7.37 19.15 1.99
CA LEU A 319 7.16 17.83 2.56
C LEU A 319 7.01 16.75 1.47
N LEU A 320 6.20 17.01 0.44
CA LEU A 320 6.07 16.08 -0.69
C LEU A 320 7.41 15.85 -1.40
N LYS A 321 8.19 16.91 -1.62
CA LYS A 321 9.53 16.78 -2.23
C LYS A 321 10.44 15.86 -1.42
N VAL A 322 10.43 15.99 -0.09
CA VAL A 322 11.18 15.09 0.81
C VAL A 322 10.65 13.66 0.72
N ILE A 323 9.34 13.47 0.82
CA ILE A 323 8.71 12.15 0.74
C ILE A 323 9.10 11.43 -0.55
N PHE A 324 9.06 12.12 -1.69
CA PHE A 324 9.39 11.52 -2.98
C PHE A 324 10.88 11.28 -3.17
N LYS A 325 11.77 12.12 -2.61
CA LYS A 325 13.22 11.79 -2.55
C LYS A 325 13.43 10.40 -1.94
N TYR A 326 12.90 10.17 -0.74
CA TYR A 326 13.00 8.88 -0.06
C TYR A 326 12.34 7.75 -0.85
N THR A 327 11.14 7.99 -1.37
CA THR A 327 10.38 7.00 -2.15
C THR A 327 11.19 6.49 -3.34
N TYR A 328 11.77 7.40 -4.13
CA TYR A 328 12.53 7.03 -5.33
C TYR A 328 13.84 6.32 -5.02
N GLU A 329 14.58 6.79 -4.02
CA GLU A 329 15.85 6.19 -3.63
C GLU A 329 15.65 4.77 -3.09
N ILE A 330 14.70 4.57 -2.18
CA ILE A 330 14.40 3.24 -1.63
C ILE A 330 13.87 2.30 -2.72
N ARG A 331 12.91 2.76 -3.54
CA ARG A 331 12.32 1.94 -4.62
C ARG A 331 13.40 1.44 -5.58
N ARG A 332 14.38 2.27 -5.90
CA ARG A 332 15.52 1.90 -6.75
C ARG A 332 16.39 0.85 -6.06
N SER A 333 16.84 1.11 -4.83
CA SER A 333 17.70 0.17 -4.11
C SER A 333 17.05 -1.20 -3.93
N ILE A 334 15.77 -1.24 -3.55
CA ILE A 334 15.03 -2.50 -3.44
C ILE A 334 14.95 -3.23 -4.78
N SER A 335 14.64 -2.51 -5.86
CA SER A 335 14.57 -3.12 -7.20
C SER A 335 15.92 -3.68 -7.64
N ASP A 336 17.01 -2.96 -7.38
CA ASP A 336 18.37 -3.38 -7.73
C ASP A 336 18.80 -4.59 -6.89
N THR A 337 18.46 -4.62 -5.60
CA THR A 337 18.68 -5.74 -4.69
C THR A 337 17.92 -7.00 -5.13
N ILE A 338 16.62 -6.87 -5.43
CA ILE A 338 15.80 -8.02 -5.83
C ILE A 338 16.20 -8.48 -7.22
N ASN A 339 16.57 -7.57 -8.13
CA ASN A 339 17.01 -7.86 -9.50
C ASN A 339 16.14 -8.94 -10.18
N ILE A 340 14.83 -8.68 -10.27
CA ILE A 340 13.86 -9.67 -10.75
C ILE A 340 14.19 -10.18 -12.17
N GLN A 341 14.91 -9.39 -12.96
CA GLN A 341 15.35 -9.78 -14.30
C GLN A 341 16.30 -10.98 -14.30
N SER A 342 17.09 -11.17 -13.23
CA SER A 342 18.02 -12.30 -13.10
C SER A 342 17.35 -13.66 -12.89
N TYR A 343 16.11 -13.69 -12.39
CA TYR A 343 15.38 -14.94 -12.16
C TYR A 343 14.82 -15.50 -13.46
N LYS A 344 15.01 -16.79 -13.71
CA LYS A 344 14.55 -17.44 -14.93
C LYS A 344 13.16 -18.06 -14.74
N SER A 345 12.20 -17.63 -15.55
CA SER A 345 10.90 -18.30 -15.70
C SER A 345 11.08 -19.72 -16.25
N MET A 346 10.14 -20.62 -15.94
CA MET A 346 10.10 -21.92 -16.58
C MET A 346 9.80 -21.78 -18.07
N SER A 347 10.49 -22.58 -18.88
CA SER A 347 10.11 -22.85 -20.26
C SER A 347 8.87 -23.75 -20.31
N ASP A 348 8.17 -23.73 -21.45
CA ASP A 348 6.96 -24.56 -21.64
C ASP A 348 7.22 -26.06 -21.43
N LEU A 349 8.40 -26.55 -21.83
CA LEU A 349 8.79 -27.95 -21.62
C LEU A 349 8.99 -28.27 -20.13
N GLU A 350 9.56 -27.34 -19.36
CA GLU A 350 9.69 -27.49 -17.91
C GLU A 350 8.30 -27.55 -17.26
N LYS A 351 7.38 -26.65 -17.65
CA LYS A 351 6.00 -26.63 -17.14
C LYS A 351 5.28 -27.95 -17.42
N ILE A 352 5.33 -28.44 -18.67
CA ILE A 352 4.71 -29.72 -19.07
C ILE A 352 5.30 -30.90 -18.26
N SER A 353 6.62 -30.94 -18.11
CA SER A 353 7.29 -32.01 -17.35
C SER A 353 6.87 -32.02 -15.87
N CYS A 354 6.80 -30.84 -15.24
CA CYS A 354 6.34 -30.71 -13.86
C CYS A 354 4.92 -31.23 -13.67
N ILE A 355 3.98 -30.82 -14.53
CA ILE A 355 2.56 -31.23 -14.47
C ILE A 355 2.39 -32.74 -14.64
N ILE A 356 3.15 -33.36 -15.54
CA ILE A 356 3.09 -34.82 -15.76
C ILE A 356 3.59 -35.57 -14.53
N ASN A 357 4.70 -35.11 -13.93
CA ASN A 357 5.31 -35.77 -12.77
C ASN A 357 4.53 -35.56 -11.46
N SER A 358 3.74 -34.49 -11.34
CA SER A 358 2.85 -34.25 -10.19
C SER A 358 1.53 -35.02 -10.28
N SER A 359 1.19 -35.58 -11.45
CA SER A 359 -0.03 -36.36 -11.70
C SER A 359 0.14 -37.88 -11.51
N THR A 360 1.36 -38.33 -11.17
CA THR A 360 1.74 -39.72 -10.88
C THR A 360 2.15 -39.89 -9.44
#